data_AF-A0A9D1SF54-F1
#
_entry.id   AF-A0A9D1SF54-F1
#
_cell.length_a   1.000
_cell.length_b   1.000
_cell.length_c   1.000
_cell.angle_alpha   90.00
_cell.angle_beta   90.00
_cell.angle_gamma   90.00
#
_symmetry.space_group_name_H-M   'P 1'
#
loop_
_entity.id
_entity.type
_entity.pdbx_description
1 polymer ?
#
loop_
_entity_poly.entity_id
_entity_poly.type
_entity_poly.pdbx_seq_one_letter_code
_entity_poly.pdbx_strand_id
1 'polypeptide(L)'
;MKKLLCIGILAVLASAAPVAAHAAVGDVAGEIYSTDILAVVNGEPMTSYNIGGRTAVIAEELDTGGYGFNHMYNDSERTLYVQTGSNTNVGDVTVERGSVGEVVGNIYETDIKVIFNGHEVPGYNIGGKTAVVIEDLGTPDGTSPNEEYGYTKYLCNFTWDNDTRTVTLDAFMSNYDYDGLSHFIDFSCTDNVITAAYRPDSSYGRLMDVSLSDERYQDMMYLIEPLYFELDGSRTEVGLVCVYPDISDGSLLSVRQMEYDRINALAAPLKPAELVPYDETMARFENTEEYDIVSRCETDNYTFMFVKFKNEPADSNMHLVSVRKAGGYVTLWTISSEYQTFEVEASGGDMAIASYGPQAIRPGAVGMLNTEFDLNLYVY
;
A
#
# COMPACT_ATOMS: atom_id res chain seq x y z
N MET A 1 76.68 -66.06 -4.27
CA MET A 1 76.66 -64.77 -4.99
C MET A 1 75.21 -64.32 -5.13
N LYS A 2 74.87 -63.20 -4.50
CA LYS A 2 73.54 -62.60 -4.45
C LYS A 2 73.20 -62.00 -5.83
N LYS A 3 72.02 -62.30 -6.37
CA LYS A 3 71.36 -61.45 -7.38
C LYS A 3 69.98 -61.10 -6.87
N LEU A 4 69.75 -59.79 -6.78
CA LEU A 4 68.55 -59.12 -6.33
C LEU A 4 67.36 -59.48 -7.23
N LEU A 5 66.18 -59.61 -6.63
CA LEU A 5 64.94 -59.20 -7.28
C LEU A 5 64.01 -58.60 -6.22
N CYS A 6 63.89 -57.27 -6.25
CA CYS A 6 62.90 -56.52 -5.49
C CYS A 6 61.54 -56.69 -6.19
N ILE A 7 60.54 -57.22 -5.48
CA ILE A 7 59.14 -57.13 -5.89
C ILE A 7 58.46 -56.24 -4.86
N GLY A 8 58.08 -55.04 -5.31
CA GLY A 8 57.37 -54.05 -4.50
C GLY A 8 55.94 -54.50 -4.23
N ILE A 9 55.53 -54.36 -2.97
CA ILE A 9 54.14 -54.50 -2.54
C ILE A 9 53.44 -53.16 -2.89
N LEU A 10 52.56 -53.18 -3.89
CA LEU A 10 51.62 -52.08 -4.14
C LEU A 10 50.50 -52.18 -3.10
N ALA A 11 50.53 -51.31 -2.09
CA ALA A 11 49.39 -51.11 -1.20
C ALA A 11 48.34 -50.26 -1.95
N VAL A 12 47.25 -50.88 -2.39
CA VAL A 12 46.08 -50.17 -2.91
C VAL A 12 45.35 -49.55 -1.72
N LEU A 13 45.61 -48.27 -1.46
CA LEU A 13 44.76 -47.42 -0.63
C LEU A 13 43.47 -47.17 -1.41
N ALA A 14 42.41 -47.91 -1.08
CA ALA A 14 41.06 -47.58 -1.51
C ALA A 14 40.64 -46.27 -0.82
N SER A 15 40.81 -45.16 -1.53
CA SER A 15 40.21 -43.87 -1.16
C SER A 15 38.70 -44.00 -1.24
N ALA A 16 38.04 -44.24 -0.10
CA ALA A 16 36.61 -44.00 0.04
C ALA A 16 36.38 -42.49 -0.09
N ALA A 17 35.99 -42.04 -1.28
CA ALA A 17 35.46 -40.71 -1.45
C ALA A 17 34.16 -40.62 -0.62
N PRO A 18 34.00 -39.62 0.26
CA PRO A 18 32.72 -39.41 0.91
C PRO A 18 31.69 -39.09 -0.17
N VAL A 19 30.71 -39.97 -0.34
CA VAL A 19 29.51 -39.68 -1.10
C VAL A 19 28.76 -38.64 -0.27
N ALA A 20 28.80 -37.38 -0.70
CA ALA A 20 27.89 -36.37 -0.17
C ALA A 20 26.47 -36.82 -0.56
N ALA A 21 25.72 -37.35 0.41
CA ALA A 21 24.31 -37.61 0.23
C ALA A 21 23.61 -36.24 0.11
N HIS A 22 23.17 -35.89 -1.08
CA HIS A 22 22.25 -34.76 -1.26
C HIS A 22 20.88 -35.19 -0.75
N ALA A 23 20.35 -34.47 0.23
CA ALA A 23 18.99 -34.66 0.70
C ALA A 23 18.00 -34.29 -0.42
N ALA A 24 16.95 -35.08 -0.58
CA ALA A 24 15.92 -34.86 -1.58
C ALA A 24 14.84 -33.91 -1.04
N VAL A 25 14.14 -33.21 -1.93
CA VAL A 25 12.97 -32.40 -1.56
C VAL A 25 11.97 -33.25 -0.76
N GLY A 26 11.58 -32.76 0.41
CA GLY A 26 10.69 -33.45 1.35
C GLY A 26 11.40 -34.32 2.40
N ASP A 27 12.72 -34.47 2.35
CA ASP A 27 13.48 -35.07 3.45
C ASP A 27 13.46 -34.15 4.68
N VAL A 28 13.54 -34.72 5.88
CA VAL A 28 13.62 -33.93 7.12
C VAL A 28 14.98 -33.24 7.18
N ALA A 29 14.95 -31.91 7.21
CA ALA A 29 16.11 -31.03 7.29
C ALA A 29 16.36 -30.51 8.72
N GLY A 30 15.36 -30.57 9.60
CA GLY A 30 15.45 -30.08 10.97
C GLY A 30 14.15 -30.22 11.76
N GLU A 31 14.12 -29.63 12.94
CA GLU A 31 12.98 -29.63 13.86
C GLU A 31 12.49 -28.21 14.12
N ILE A 32 11.20 -28.09 14.41
CA ILE A 32 10.55 -26.86 14.85
C ILE A 32 10.24 -27.00 16.34
N TYR A 33 10.59 -25.98 17.11
CA TYR A 33 10.37 -25.98 18.56
C TYR A 33 9.27 -25.00 18.96
N SER A 34 8.52 -25.36 20.00
CA SER A 34 7.60 -24.45 20.68
C SER A 34 8.36 -23.29 21.32
N THR A 35 7.71 -22.14 21.40
CA THR A 35 8.27 -20.92 21.97
C THR A 35 7.25 -20.16 22.80
N ASP A 36 7.72 -19.48 23.82
CA ASP A 36 6.99 -18.50 24.60
C ASP A 36 7.19 -17.07 24.06
N ILE A 37 7.97 -16.91 22.99
CA ILE A 37 8.21 -15.63 22.30
C ILE A 37 6.95 -15.23 21.54
N LEU A 38 6.47 -14.01 21.79
CA LEU A 38 5.41 -13.41 20.99
C LEU A 38 6.02 -12.72 19.78
N ALA A 39 5.57 -13.07 18.58
CA ALA A 39 5.83 -12.26 17.39
C ALA A 39 4.77 -11.17 17.27
N VAL A 40 5.21 -9.96 16.95
CA VAL A 40 4.37 -8.82 16.60
C VAL A 40 4.81 -8.37 15.22
N VAL A 41 3.89 -8.35 14.25
CA VAL A 41 4.16 -7.92 12.89
C VAL A 41 3.31 -6.70 12.59
N ASN A 42 3.93 -5.57 12.28
CA ASN A 42 3.26 -4.29 12.03
C ASN A 42 2.27 -3.91 13.14
N GLY A 43 2.68 -4.10 14.40
CA GLY A 43 1.88 -3.82 15.59
C GLY A 43 0.91 -4.92 16.02
N GLU A 44 0.69 -5.96 15.20
CA GLU A 44 -0.31 -6.99 15.47
C GLU A 44 0.32 -8.34 15.90
N PRO A 45 -0.25 -9.04 16.91
CA PRO A 45 0.32 -10.29 17.41
C PRO A 45 0.12 -11.44 16.43
N MET A 46 1.17 -12.20 16.15
CA MET A 46 1.16 -13.34 15.23
C MET A 46 1.67 -14.63 15.90
N THR A 47 1.13 -15.78 15.48
CA THR A 47 1.67 -17.09 15.89
C THR A 47 3.09 -17.24 15.32
N SER A 48 4.02 -17.69 16.17
CA SER A 48 5.43 -17.85 15.81
C SER A 48 5.95 -19.25 16.12
N TYR A 49 7.08 -19.58 15.52
CA TYR A 49 7.76 -20.85 15.64
C TYR A 49 9.24 -20.62 15.97
N ASN A 50 9.88 -21.56 16.67
CA ASN A 50 11.33 -21.49 16.84
C ASN A 50 12.03 -22.40 15.84
N ILE A 51 12.88 -21.80 15.00
CA ILE A 51 13.73 -22.49 14.04
C ILE A 51 15.18 -22.12 14.35
N GLY A 52 15.96 -23.08 14.82
CA GLY A 52 17.38 -22.87 15.14
C GLY A 52 17.65 -21.80 16.20
N GLY A 53 16.73 -21.62 17.16
CA GLY A 53 16.83 -20.60 18.20
C GLY A 53 16.32 -19.21 17.79
N ARG A 54 15.77 -19.06 16.58
CA ARG A 54 15.28 -17.80 16.01
C ARG A 54 13.77 -17.85 15.77
N THR A 55 13.13 -16.70 15.64
CA THR A 55 11.67 -16.61 15.56
C THR A 55 11.21 -16.59 14.11
N ALA A 56 10.45 -17.61 13.71
CA ALA A 56 9.91 -17.76 12.38
C ALA A 56 8.39 -17.56 12.36
N VAL A 57 7.89 -17.03 11.24
CA VAL A 57 6.46 -16.86 10.95
C VAL A 57 6.15 -17.45 9.58
N ILE A 58 4.89 -17.83 9.35
CA ILE A 58 4.45 -18.33 8.05
C ILE A 58 4.31 -17.15 7.09
N ALA A 59 5.04 -17.20 5.98
CA ALA A 59 5.14 -16.12 5.01
C ALA A 59 3.79 -15.83 4.31
N GLU A 60 3.04 -16.88 3.95
CA GLU A 60 1.72 -16.74 3.32
C GLU A 60 0.66 -16.16 4.29
N GLU A 61 0.85 -16.32 5.60
CA GLU A 61 -0.05 -15.78 6.64
C GLU A 61 0.16 -14.29 6.87
N LEU A 62 1.30 -13.72 6.46
CA LEU A 62 1.53 -12.27 6.48
C LEU A 62 0.51 -11.53 5.61
N ASP A 63 0.12 -12.13 4.49
CA ASP A 63 -0.94 -11.60 3.61
C ASP A 63 -2.32 -12.07 4.04
N THR A 64 -2.55 -13.39 4.07
CA THR A 64 -3.89 -13.94 4.33
C THR A 64 -4.44 -13.61 5.72
N GLY A 65 -3.56 -13.28 6.66
CA GLY A 65 -3.91 -12.80 8.00
C GLY A 65 -3.99 -11.28 8.13
N GLY A 66 -3.73 -10.50 7.08
CA GLY A 66 -3.88 -9.04 7.10
C GLY A 66 -2.78 -8.27 7.83
N TYR A 67 -1.54 -8.79 7.85
CA TYR A 67 -0.41 -8.18 8.56
C TYR A 67 0.40 -7.18 7.72
N GLY A 68 -0.18 -6.63 6.64
CA GLY A 68 0.47 -5.60 5.84
C GLY A 68 1.34 -6.10 4.70
N PHE A 69 1.08 -7.30 4.17
CA PHE A 69 1.83 -7.88 3.05
C PHE A 69 0.89 -8.47 2.01
N ASN A 70 1.43 -8.72 0.82
CA ASN A 70 0.83 -9.51 -0.25
C ASN A 70 1.73 -10.69 -0.56
N HIS A 71 1.16 -11.83 -0.95
CA HIS A 71 1.92 -12.98 -1.41
C HIS A 71 1.44 -13.50 -2.77
N MET A 72 2.36 -14.10 -3.53
CA MET A 72 2.05 -14.81 -4.75
C MET A 72 2.99 -16.00 -4.89
N TYR A 73 2.41 -17.16 -5.18
CA TYR A 73 3.19 -18.36 -5.46
C TYR A 73 3.25 -18.66 -6.96
N ASN A 74 4.46 -18.78 -7.50
CA ASN A 74 4.70 -19.23 -8.87
C ASN A 74 5.25 -20.66 -8.88
N ASP A 75 4.38 -21.62 -9.23
CA ASP A 75 4.75 -23.04 -9.26
C ASP A 75 5.79 -23.38 -10.33
N SER A 76 5.79 -22.68 -11.47
CA SER A 76 6.75 -22.94 -12.55
C SER A 76 8.17 -22.52 -12.19
N GLU A 77 8.30 -21.47 -11.38
CA GLU A 77 9.59 -20.98 -10.87
C GLU A 77 9.97 -21.61 -9.53
N ARG A 78 9.02 -22.28 -8.88
CA ARG A 78 9.12 -22.76 -7.49
C ARG A 78 9.49 -21.60 -6.56
N THR A 79 8.77 -20.48 -6.68
CA THR A 79 9.08 -19.25 -5.93
C THR A 79 7.85 -18.71 -5.23
N LEU A 80 7.99 -18.43 -3.94
CA LEU A 80 7.06 -17.62 -3.16
C LEU A 80 7.55 -16.17 -3.14
N TYR A 81 6.74 -15.28 -3.67
CA TYR A 81 6.95 -13.84 -3.59
C TYR A 81 6.16 -13.28 -2.41
N VAL A 82 6.81 -12.47 -1.59
CA VAL A 82 6.20 -11.71 -0.50
C VAL A 82 6.59 -10.25 -0.68
N GLN A 83 5.61 -9.37 -0.60
CA GLN A 83 5.81 -7.94 -0.81
C GLN A 83 5.08 -7.14 0.24
N THR A 84 5.69 -6.04 0.71
CA THR A 84 5.00 -5.11 1.61
C THR A 84 3.75 -4.55 0.91
N GLY A 85 2.66 -4.45 1.66
CA GLY A 85 1.38 -3.97 1.17
C GLY A 85 0.72 -3.02 2.17
N SER A 86 -0.58 -2.79 1.96
CA SER A 86 -1.42 -1.94 2.81
C SER A 86 -2.54 -2.69 3.53
N ASN A 87 -2.66 -4.01 3.32
CA ASN A 87 -3.69 -4.84 3.93
C ASN A 87 -3.43 -5.00 5.45
N THR A 88 -4.07 -4.17 6.27
CA THR A 88 -3.85 -4.06 7.73
C THR A 88 -5.08 -4.48 8.55
N ASN A 89 -5.73 -5.57 8.17
CA ASN A 89 -6.95 -6.02 8.85
C ASN A 89 -6.79 -7.42 9.44
N VAL A 90 -6.07 -7.50 10.55
CA VAL A 90 -5.83 -8.75 11.30
C VAL A 90 -7.09 -9.21 12.04
N GLY A 91 -8.03 -8.30 12.33
CA GLY A 91 -9.19 -8.58 13.17
C GLY A 91 -8.81 -8.84 14.63
N ASP A 92 -9.76 -9.30 15.45
CA ASP A 92 -9.51 -9.61 16.85
C ASP A 92 -8.74 -10.94 16.99
N VAL A 93 -7.41 -10.88 16.97
CA VAL A 93 -6.53 -12.05 17.15
C VAL A 93 -5.95 -12.08 18.56
N THR A 94 -6.07 -13.23 19.23
CA THR A 94 -5.34 -13.52 20.46
C THR A 94 -4.39 -14.69 20.20
N VAL A 95 -3.10 -14.45 20.39
CA VAL A 95 -2.06 -15.47 20.25
C VAL A 95 -1.74 -16.05 21.63
N GLU A 96 -1.97 -17.35 21.82
CA GLU A 96 -1.53 -18.05 23.02
C GLU A 96 -0.03 -18.31 22.96
N ARG A 97 0.69 -17.96 24.04
CA ARG A 97 2.11 -18.26 24.16
C ARG A 97 2.32 -19.73 24.50
N GLY A 98 3.22 -20.39 23.79
CA GLY A 98 3.57 -21.79 24.01
C GLY A 98 4.50 -22.02 25.20
N SER A 99 4.79 -23.30 25.45
CA SER A 99 5.94 -23.73 26.26
C SER A 99 7.23 -23.53 25.48
N VAL A 100 8.39 -23.54 26.14
CA VAL A 100 9.69 -23.44 25.47
C VAL A 100 10.26 -24.83 25.18
N GLY A 101 10.63 -25.08 23.92
CA GLY A 101 11.59 -26.13 23.55
C GLY A 101 11.00 -27.52 23.28
N GLU A 102 9.68 -27.67 23.19
CA GLU A 102 9.07 -28.93 22.75
C GLU A 102 9.12 -29.04 21.23
N VAL A 103 9.44 -30.21 20.69
CA VAL A 103 9.36 -30.43 19.24
C VAL A 103 7.90 -30.45 18.82
N VAL A 104 7.50 -29.50 17.98
CA VAL A 104 6.12 -29.33 17.48
C VAL A 104 5.96 -29.67 16.00
N GLY A 105 7.08 -29.89 15.30
CA GLY A 105 7.07 -30.26 13.89
C GLY A 105 8.47 -30.44 13.32
N ASN A 106 8.54 -30.69 12.01
CA ASN A 106 9.79 -30.84 11.26
C ASN A 106 9.92 -29.74 10.22
N ILE A 107 11.17 -29.40 9.91
CA ILE A 107 11.54 -28.64 8.73
C ILE A 107 11.89 -29.65 7.64
N TYR A 108 11.44 -29.37 6.41
CA TYR A 108 11.69 -30.24 5.27
C TYR A 108 12.57 -29.54 4.24
N GLU A 109 13.43 -30.30 3.59
CA GLU A 109 14.16 -29.85 2.41
C GLU A 109 13.18 -29.37 1.34
N THR A 110 13.47 -28.23 0.72
CA THR A 110 12.61 -27.63 -0.29
C THR A 110 13.42 -27.03 -1.41
N ASP A 111 12.85 -27.08 -2.61
CA ASP A 111 13.31 -26.35 -3.78
C ASP A 111 12.63 -24.98 -3.93
N ILE A 112 11.72 -24.64 -3.00
CA ILE A 112 11.00 -23.37 -3.02
C ILE A 112 11.94 -22.24 -2.59
N LYS A 113 12.06 -21.21 -3.43
CA LYS A 113 12.72 -19.95 -3.10
C LYS A 113 11.73 -18.98 -2.49
N VAL A 114 12.20 -18.12 -1.60
CA VAL A 114 11.41 -17.00 -1.07
C VAL A 114 12.05 -15.69 -1.51
N ILE A 115 11.30 -14.89 -2.26
CA ILE A 115 11.69 -13.54 -2.66
C ILE A 115 10.85 -12.57 -1.84
N PHE A 116 11.48 -11.86 -0.91
CA PHE A 116 10.85 -10.88 -0.04
C PHE A 116 11.27 -9.49 -0.49
N ASN A 117 10.31 -8.66 -0.91
CA ASN A 117 10.57 -7.32 -1.47
C ASN A 117 11.72 -7.31 -2.49
N GLY A 118 11.66 -8.22 -3.48
CA GLY A 118 12.65 -8.31 -4.56
C GLY A 118 13.97 -9.00 -4.21
N HIS A 119 14.19 -9.38 -2.95
CA HIS A 119 15.42 -10.01 -2.48
C HIS A 119 15.19 -11.43 -1.96
N GLU A 120 16.10 -12.36 -2.28
CA GLU A 120 16.03 -13.72 -1.76
C GLU A 120 16.31 -13.74 -0.25
N VAL A 121 15.50 -14.50 0.49
CA VAL A 121 15.64 -14.77 1.93
C VAL A 121 15.53 -16.28 2.18
N PRO A 122 16.21 -16.84 3.19
CA PRO A 122 16.00 -18.23 3.57
C PRO A 122 14.54 -18.54 3.89
N GLY A 123 13.97 -19.50 3.18
CA GLY A 123 12.64 -20.06 3.45
C GLY A 123 12.73 -21.46 4.04
N TYR A 124 11.77 -21.80 4.91
CA TYR A 124 11.72 -23.09 5.59
C TYR A 124 10.39 -23.77 5.33
N ASN A 125 10.38 -24.96 4.75
CA ASN A 125 9.15 -25.74 4.60
C ASN A 125 8.78 -26.39 5.94
N ILE A 126 7.66 -25.99 6.52
CA ILE A 126 7.19 -26.48 7.83
C ILE A 126 5.93 -27.35 7.73
N GLY A 127 5.87 -28.19 6.71
CA GLY A 127 4.75 -29.12 6.49
C GLY A 127 3.76 -28.63 5.43
N GLY A 128 4.29 -28.13 4.31
CA GLY A 128 3.50 -27.61 3.18
C GLY A 128 3.20 -26.12 3.26
N LYS A 129 3.75 -25.42 4.27
CA LYS A 129 3.78 -23.96 4.38
C LYS A 129 5.21 -23.47 4.38
N THR A 130 5.44 -22.24 3.93
CA THR A 130 6.76 -21.63 3.92
C THR A 130 6.91 -20.65 5.08
N ALA A 131 7.89 -20.89 5.95
CA ALA A 131 8.21 -19.97 7.03
C ALA A 131 9.45 -19.12 6.69
N VAL A 132 9.48 -17.90 7.20
CA VAL A 132 10.62 -16.98 7.16
C VAL A 132 10.99 -16.57 8.57
N VAL A 133 12.28 -16.33 8.82
CA VAL A 133 12.80 -15.91 10.12
C VAL A 133 12.79 -14.39 10.20
N ILE A 134 12.13 -13.84 11.23
CA ILE A 134 11.97 -12.40 11.44
C ILE A 134 13.34 -11.70 11.54
N GLU A 135 14.28 -12.31 12.23
CA GLU A 135 15.63 -11.78 12.41
C GLU A 135 16.39 -11.68 11.08
N ASP A 136 16.11 -12.55 10.09
CA ASP A 136 16.74 -12.46 8.75
C ASP A 136 16.19 -11.28 7.94
N LEU A 137 14.95 -10.89 8.21
CA LEU A 137 14.30 -9.77 7.53
C LEU A 137 14.69 -8.42 8.12
N GLY A 138 14.83 -8.32 9.44
CA GLY A 138 14.95 -7.02 10.11
C GLY A 138 16.32 -6.68 10.70
N THR A 139 17.29 -7.60 10.72
CA THR A 139 18.63 -7.32 11.26
C THR A 139 19.50 -6.62 10.21
N PRO A 140 20.00 -5.40 10.45
CA PRO A 140 20.95 -4.74 9.56
C PRO A 140 22.25 -5.54 9.43
N ASP A 141 22.75 -5.67 8.20
CA ASP A 141 23.98 -6.42 7.88
C ASP A 141 25.07 -5.53 7.27
N GLY A 142 24.81 -4.22 7.15
CA GLY A 142 25.69 -3.23 6.54
C GLY A 142 25.64 -3.23 5.01
N THR A 143 24.74 -4.00 4.40
CA THR A 143 24.65 -4.13 2.93
C THR A 143 23.44 -3.43 2.34
N SER A 144 22.45 -3.08 3.16
CA SER A 144 21.23 -2.45 2.70
C SER A 144 21.42 -0.94 2.50
N PRO A 145 21.01 -0.37 1.35
CA PRO A 145 20.96 1.08 1.17
C PRO A 145 19.91 1.76 2.07
N ASN A 146 18.96 1.00 2.60
CA ASN A 146 17.86 1.52 3.41
C ASN A 146 18.19 1.64 4.91
N GLU A 147 19.39 1.21 5.35
CA GLU A 147 19.73 1.19 6.79
C GLU A 147 19.77 2.58 7.39
N GLU A 148 20.07 3.62 6.59
CA GLU A 148 20.03 5.00 7.05
C GLU A 148 18.60 5.44 7.47
N TYR A 149 17.58 4.79 6.92
CA TYR A 149 16.17 4.98 7.28
C TYR A 149 15.67 3.95 8.31
N GLY A 150 16.55 3.07 8.81
CA GLY A 150 16.22 2.06 9.81
C GLY A 150 15.69 0.73 9.25
N TYR A 151 15.70 0.54 7.93
CA TYR A 151 15.18 -0.68 7.30
C TYR A 151 16.28 -1.47 6.58
N THR A 152 16.13 -2.79 6.51
CA THR A 152 16.97 -3.65 5.68
C THR A 152 16.55 -3.56 4.20
N LYS A 153 17.23 -4.33 3.34
CA LYS A 153 16.86 -4.49 1.92
C LYS A 153 15.48 -5.13 1.75
N TYR A 154 15.00 -5.84 2.77
CA TYR A 154 13.66 -6.42 2.79
C TYR A 154 12.60 -5.41 3.20
N LEU A 155 12.94 -4.11 3.31
CA LEU A 155 12.05 -3.04 3.77
C LEU A 155 11.46 -3.33 5.16
N CYS A 156 12.23 -3.99 6.03
CA CYS A 156 11.81 -4.37 7.36
C CYS A 156 12.82 -3.91 8.43
N ASN A 157 12.33 -3.64 9.62
CA ASN A 157 13.08 -3.44 10.84
C ASN A 157 12.72 -4.52 11.86
N PHE A 158 13.65 -4.87 12.72
CA PHE A 158 13.45 -5.81 13.82
C PHE A 158 13.82 -5.20 15.16
N THR A 159 13.01 -5.49 16.18
CA THR A 159 13.35 -5.23 17.58
C THR A 159 13.07 -6.44 18.48
N TRP A 160 13.87 -6.57 19.54
CA TRP A 160 13.74 -7.61 20.56
C TRP A 160 13.56 -6.97 21.94
N ASP A 161 12.46 -7.31 22.61
CA ASP A 161 12.22 -6.99 24.01
C ASP A 161 12.41 -8.24 24.87
N ASN A 162 13.45 -8.21 25.71
CA ASN A 162 13.78 -9.32 26.60
C ASN A 162 12.80 -9.46 27.78
N ASP A 163 12.24 -8.36 28.28
CA ASP A 163 11.39 -8.36 29.47
C ASP A 163 10.02 -8.95 29.16
N THR A 164 9.47 -8.63 27.99
CA THR A 164 8.21 -9.20 27.51
C THR A 164 8.38 -10.44 26.63
N ARG A 165 9.63 -10.82 26.31
CA ARG A 165 9.97 -11.87 25.34
C ARG A 165 9.17 -11.68 24.05
N THR A 166 9.30 -10.49 23.48
CA THR A 166 8.58 -10.10 22.27
C THR A 166 9.57 -9.81 21.17
N VAL A 167 9.27 -10.33 19.99
CA VAL A 167 9.96 -9.96 18.76
C VAL A 167 9.01 -9.13 17.91
N THR A 168 9.48 -8.00 17.41
CA THR A 168 8.69 -7.13 16.53
C THR A 168 9.34 -7.02 15.17
N LEU A 169 8.54 -7.20 14.12
CA LEU A 169 8.89 -6.95 12.72
C LEU A 169 8.04 -5.80 12.21
N ASP A 170 8.67 -4.70 11.82
CA ASP A 170 7.99 -3.53 11.25
C ASP A 170 8.40 -3.36 9.80
N ALA A 171 7.44 -3.36 8.88
CA ALA A 171 7.67 -3.12 7.47
C ALA A 171 7.55 -1.64 7.11
N PHE A 172 8.21 -1.23 6.04
CA PHE A 172 7.97 0.07 5.42
C PHE A 172 6.60 0.05 4.72
N MET A 173 5.55 0.36 5.47
CA MET A 173 4.15 0.29 5.03
C MET A 173 3.65 1.58 4.40
N SER A 174 2.61 1.46 3.57
CA SER A 174 1.91 2.62 3.02
C SER A 174 0.96 3.21 4.05
N ASN A 175 1.10 4.50 4.29
CA ASN A 175 0.05 5.27 4.92
C ASN A 175 -0.92 5.73 3.84
N TYR A 176 -1.82 4.83 3.40
CA TYR A 176 -2.93 5.21 2.50
C TYR A 176 -3.99 5.96 3.30
N ASP A 177 -3.77 7.25 3.55
CA ASP A 177 -4.86 8.11 3.96
C ASP A 177 -5.62 8.54 2.69
N TYR A 178 -6.74 7.87 2.41
CA TYR A 178 -7.63 8.18 1.29
C TYR A 178 -8.36 9.51 1.50
N ASP A 179 -8.35 10.03 2.73
CA ASP A 179 -9.06 11.23 3.13
C ASP A 179 -8.14 12.46 3.07
N GLY A 180 -8.34 13.28 2.04
CA GLY A 180 -8.23 14.73 2.22
C GLY A 180 -6.82 15.32 2.28
N LEU A 181 -6.12 15.33 1.15
CA LEU A 181 -4.95 16.20 1.01
C LEU A 181 -5.29 17.70 0.85
N SER A 182 -6.49 18.15 1.23
CA SER A 182 -6.99 19.54 1.16
C SER A 182 -7.97 19.77 0.00
N HIS A 183 -9.13 20.35 0.33
CA HIS A 183 -10.11 20.82 -0.67
C HIS A 183 -9.47 21.86 -1.59
N PHE A 184 -9.81 21.79 -2.88
CA PHE A 184 -9.37 22.71 -3.94
C PHE A 184 -7.88 22.71 -4.27
N ILE A 185 -7.10 21.74 -3.78
CA ILE A 185 -5.69 21.64 -4.12
C ILE A 185 -5.48 20.33 -4.85
N ASP A 186 -5.02 20.36 -6.10
CA ASP A 186 -4.57 19.14 -6.77
C ASP A 186 -3.10 18.90 -6.46
N PHE A 187 -2.76 17.66 -6.15
CA PHE A 187 -1.39 17.22 -5.92
C PHE A 187 -0.93 16.32 -7.05
N SER A 188 0.32 16.46 -7.43
CA SER A 188 1.01 15.51 -8.31
C SER A 188 2.35 15.14 -7.71
N CYS A 189 2.79 13.89 -7.87
CA CYS A 189 4.12 13.47 -7.46
C CYS A 189 4.89 12.92 -8.66
N THR A 190 6.02 13.57 -8.96
CA THR A 190 6.96 13.10 -9.98
C THR A 190 8.35 13.02 -9.35
N ASP A 191 9.05 11.91 -9.54
CA ASP A 191 10.43 11.73 -9.08
C ASP A 191 10.62 12.09 -7.58
N ASN A 192 9.69 11.64 -6.73
CA ASN A 192 9.63 11.89 -5.29
C ASN A 192 9.46 13.36 -4.89
N VAL A 193 8.94 14.19 -5.80
CA VAL A 193 8.58 15.58 -5.53
C VAL A 193 7.08 15.76 -5.73
N ILE A 194 6.39 16.02 -4.63
CA ILE A 194 5.02 16.48 -4.59
C ILE A 194 4.99 17.95 -4.97
N THR A 195 4.14 18.30 -5.92
CA THR A 195 3.75 19.67 -6.24
C THR A 195 2.26 19.83 -6.03
N ALA A 196 1.81 21.07 -5.86
CA ALA A 196 0.42 21.40 -5.61
C ALA A 196 -0.04 22.59 -6.46
N ALA A 197 -1.31 22.59 -6.85
CA ALA A 197 -1.94 23.69 -7.55
C ALA A 197 -3.36 23.95 -7.03
N TYR A 198 -3.72 25.23 -6.89
CA TYR A 198 -5.11 25.60 -6.58
C TYR A 198 -6.02 25.33 -7.77
N ARG A 199 -7.05 24.52 -7.53
CA ARG A 199 -8.05 24.04 -8.49
C ARG A 199 -9.42 24.11 -7.83
N PRO A 200 -10.12 25.26 -7.91
CA PRO A 200 -11.41 25.43 -7.26
C PRO A 200 -12.51 24.50 -7.80
N ASP A 201 -12.33 24.00 -9.02
CA ASP A 201 -13.23 23.02 -9.65
C ASP A 201 -12.99 21.58 -9.18
N SER A 202 -11.84 21.32 -8.54
CA SER A 202 -11.48 19.98 -8.06
C SER A 202 -12.19 19.69 -6.74
N SER A 203 -12.96 18.61 -6.74
CA SER A 203 -13.74 18.14 -5.59
C SER A 203 -12.85 17.77 -4.41
N TYR A 204 -11.77 17.02 -4.69
CA TYR A 204 -10.77 16.59 -3.72
C TYR A 204 -9.43 16.38 -4.41
N GLY A 205 -8.39 17.05 -3.90
CA GLY A 205 -7.01 16.67 -4.20
C GLY A 205 -6.70 15.30 -3.65
N ARG A 206 -6.41 14.34 -4.53
CA ARG A 206 -5.86 13.05 -4.13
C ARG A 206 -4.45 12.92 -4.68
N LEU A 207 -3.52 12.52 -3.83
CA LEU A 207 -2.22 12.05 -4.28
C LEU A 207 -2.33 10.55 -4.56
N MET A 208 -2.74 10.22 -5.79
CA MET A 208 -2.97 8.83 -6.18
C MET A 208 -1.64 8.11 -6.43
N ASP A 209 -0.82 8.62 -7.35
CA ASP A 209 0.33 7.88 -7.87
C ASP A 209 1.61 8.73 -7.94
N VAL A 210 2.75 8.04 -7.77
CA VAL A 210 4.07 8.57 -8.09
C VAL A 210 4.37 8.23 -9.54
N SER A 211 4.61 9.24 -10.37
CA SER A 211 5.22 9.03 -11.68
C SER A 211 6.74 9.05 -11.55
N LEU A 212 7.41 8.05 -12.11
CA LEU A 212 8.86 8.07 -12.26
C LEU A 212 9.23 8.36 -13.72
N SER A 213 10.30 9.12 -13.92
CA SER A 213 10.91 9.25 -15.24
C SER A 213 11.58 7.93 -15.69
N ASP A 214 11.62 7.68 -17.00
CA ASP A 214 12.18 6.45 -17.58
C ASP A 214 13.62 6.16 -17.13
N GLU A 215 14.41 7.22 -16.87
CA GLU A 215 15.80 7.11 -16.39
C GLU A 215 15.91 6.64 -14.93
N ARG A 216 14.85 6.80 -14.13
CA ARG A 216 14.85 6.49 -12.69
C ARG A 216 14.21 5.14 -12.35
N TYR A 217 13.44 4.56 -13.27
CA TYR A 217 12.56 3.42 -12.99
C TYR A 217 13.28 2.19 -12.45
N GLN A 218 14.45 1.82 -13.01
CA GLN A 218 15.14 0.59 -12.60
C GLN A 218 16.07 0.76 -11.40
N ASP A 219 16.66 1.94 -11.24
CA ASP A 219 17.70 2.17 -10.24
C ASP A 219 17.14 2.43 -8.83
N MET A 220 15.82 2.62 -8.71
CA MET A 220 15.17 3.00 -7.45
C MET A 220 14.31 1.91 -6.82
N MET A 221 14.17 0.76 -7.48
CA MET A 221 13.31 -0.30 -6.96
C MET A 221 13.80 -0.76 -5.58
N TYR A 222 12.88 -0.78 -4.62
CA TYR A 222 13.15 -1.15 -3.23
C TYR A 222 14.13 -0.23 -2.47
N LEU A 223 14.40 0.97 -2.99
CA LEU A 223 15.13 2.02 -2.29
C LEU A 223 14.16 2.95 -1.55
N ILE A 224 14.44 3.20 -0.28
CA ILE A 224 13.79 4.27 0.47
C ILE A 224 14.51 5.56 0.15
N GLU A 225 13.76 6.57 -0.27
CA GLU A 225 14.26 7.91 -0.52
C GLU A 225 13.41 8.96 0.17
N PRO A 226 13.95 10.17 0.43
CA PRO A 226 13.14 11.26 0.95
C PRO A 226 12.12 11.72 -0.08
N LEU A 227 10.91 11.96 0.40
CA LEU A 227 9.81 12.56 -0.35
C LEU A 227 9.77 14.06 -0.06
N TYR A 228 9.65 14.86 -1.11
CA TYR A 228 9.70 16.31 -1.00
C TYR A 228 8.38 16.94 -1.42
N PHE A 229 8.09 18.11 -0.88
CA PHE A 229 7.09 19.03 -1.37
C PHE A 229 7.79 20.25 -1.96
N GLU A 230 7.39 20.65 -3.16
CA GLU A 230 7.90 21.85 -3.83
C GLU A 230 6.79 22.82 -4.20
N LEU A 231 6.98 24.08 -3.83
CA LEU A 231 6.11 25.20 -4.19
C LEU A 231 6.94 26.47 -4.34
N ASP A 232 6.74 27.20 -5.43
CA ASP A 232 7.42 28.48 -5.75
C ASP A 232 8.96 28.42 -5.62
N GLY A 233 9.55 27.27 -5.99
CA GLY A 233 11.00 27.03 -5.92
C GLY A 233 11.55 26.74 -4.51
N SER A 234 10.69 26.67 -3.49
CA SER A 234 11.04 26.15 -2.17
C SER A 234 10.79 24.64 -2.13
N ARG A 235 11.79 23.87 -1.68
CA ARG A 235 11.73 22.43 -1.54
C ARG A 235 11.89 22.02 -0.08
N THR A 236 10.94 21.24 0.42
CA THR A 236 10.88 20.79 1.82
C THR A 236 10.71 19.27 1.87
N GLU A 237 11.52 18.56 2.64
CA GLU A 237 11.29 17.14 2.90
C GLU A 237 10.02 16.95 3.74
N VAL A 238 9.13 16.05 3.32
CA VAL A 238 7.80 15.82 3.91
C VAL A 238 7.50 14.35 4.19
N GLY A 239 8.52 13.48 4.06
CA GLY A 239 8.36 12.07 4.33
C GLY A 239 9.37 11.21 3.59
N LEU A 240 9.03 9.94 3.47
CA LEU A 240 9.80 8.91 2.78
C LEU A 240 8.92 8.21 1.74
N VAL A 241 9.55 7.72 0.69
CA VAL A 241 8.90 6.94 -0.37
C VAL A 241 9.78 5.79 -0.80
N CYS A 242 9.15 4.66 -1.11
CA CYS A 242 9.77 3.52 -1.76
C CYS A 242 8.89 3.09 -2.93
N VAL A 243 9.52 2.68 -4.02
CA VAL A 243 8.84 2.27 -5.24
C VAL A 243 9.26 0.85 -5.60
N TYR A 244 8.33 0.03 -6.08
CA TYR A 244 8.59 -1.36 -6.46
C TYR A 244 7.55 -1.89 -7.45
N PRO A 245 7.83 -2.95 -8.21
CA PRO A 245 6.87 -3.55 -9.12
C PRO A 245 5.88 -4.44 -8.35
N ASP A 246 4.59 -4.34 -8.63
CA ASP A 246 3.54 -5.24 -8.12
C ASP A 246 3.89 -6.68 -8.49
N ILE A 247 3.81 -7.57 -7.50
CA ILE A 247 4.16 -8.99 -7.71
C ILE A 247 3.22 -9.68 -8.70
N SER A 248 1.97 -9.24 -8.86
CA SER A 248 0.95 -9.90 -9.67
C SER A 248 1.03 -9.55 -11.16
N ASP A 249 1.30 -8.29 -11.51
CA ASP A 249 1.27 -7.80 -12.89
C ASP A 249 2.51 -6.98 -13.30
N GLY A 250 3.40 -6.69 -12.36
CA GLY A 250 4.62 -5.91 -12.58
C GLY A 250 4.39 -4.40 -12.72
N SER A 251 3.17 -3.91 -12.50
CA SER A 251 2.86 -2.48 -12.50
C SER A 251 3.61 -1.76 -11.38
N LEU A 252 3.89 -0.47 -11.55
CA LEU A 252 4.65 0.28 -10.55
C LEU A 252 3.77 0.62 -9.35
N LEU A 253 4.17 0.19 -8.17
CA LEU A 253 3.60 0.59 -6.90
C LEU A 253 4.53 1.52 -6.14
N SER A 254 3.95 2.34 -5.27
CA SER A 254 4.72 3.13 -4.31
C SER A 254 4.11 3.06 -2.92
N VAL A 255 4.99 3.04 -1.94
CA VAL A 255 4.68 3.11 -0.52
C VAL A 255 5.25 4.40 0.02
N ARG A 256 4.48 5.10 0.84
CA ARG A 256 4.85 6.41 1.37
C ARG A 256 4.56 6.51 2.86
N GLN A 257 5.49 7.11 3.58
CA GLN A 257 5.31 7.60 4.94
C GLN A 257 5.32 9.13 4.85
N MET A 258 4.15 9.76 4.91
CA MET A 258 3.99 11.20 4.64
C MET A 258 3.54 11.97 5.87
N GLU A 259 4.07 13.19 6.01
CA GLU A 259 3.61 14.17 6.99
C GLU A 259 2.45 14.99 6.39
N TYR A 260 1.24 14.41 6.36
CA TYR A 260 0.06 15.00 5.74
C TYR A 260 -0.26 16.42 6.22
N ASP A 261 -0.25 16.67 7.53
CA ASP A 261 -0.48 18.00 8.10
C ASP A 261 0.53 19.04 7.61
N ARG A 262 1.78 18.61 7.40
CA ARG A 262 2.84 19.49 6.89
C ARG A 262 2.64 19.79 5.42
N ILE A 263 2.29 18.79 4.61
CA ILE A 263 1.95 18.99 3.18
C ILE A 263 0.79 19.98 3.06
N ASN A 264 -0.27 19.78 3.86
CA ASN A 264 -1.43 20.68 3.90
C ASN A 264 -1.03 22.11 4.31
N ALA A 265 -0.18 22.27 5.32
CA ALA A 265 0.31 23.57 5.75
C ALA A 265 1.16 24.27 4.67
N LEU A 266 1.99 23.52 3.94
CA LEU A 266 2.81 24.04 2.84
C LEU A 266 1.97 24.44 1.62
N ALA A 267 0.87 23.72 1.36
CA ALA A 267 -0.06 24.03 0.26
C ALA A 267 -1.09 25.12 0.61
N ALA A 268 -1.33 25.41 1.90
CA ALA A 268 -2.33 26.38 2.34
C ALA A 268 -2.24 27.76 1.65
N PRO A 269 -1.06 28.34 1.37
CA PRO A 269 -0.94 29.62 0.67
C PRO A 269 -1.48 29.65 -0.76
N LEU A 270 -1.67 28.48 -1.40
CA LEU A 270 -2.28 28.38 -2.73
C LEU A 270 -3.77 28.76 -2.71
N LYS A 271 -4.44 28.59 -1.57
CA LYS A 271 -5.86 28.95 -1.44
C LYS A 271 -5.99 30.47 -1.41
N PRO A 272 -7.00 31.04 -2.09
CA PRO A 272 -7.23 32.47 -2.04
C PRO A 272 -7.63 32.88 -0.62
N ALA A 273 -7.17 34.06 -0.20
CA ALA A 273 -7.50 34.62 1.12
C ALA A 273 -8.99 34.95 1.26
N GLU A 274 -9.67 35.22 0.13
CA GLU A 274 -11.09 35.47 0.05
C GLU A 274 -11.71 34.55 -0.99
N LEU A 275 -12.87 33.99 -0.67
CA LEU A 275 -13.64 33.17 -1.61
C LEU A 275 -14.30 34.06 -2.66
N VAL A 276 -14.42 33.55 -3.88
CA VAL A 276 -15.19 34.22 -4.94
C VAL A 276 -16.62 34.45 -4.44
N PRO A 277 -17.17 35.67 -4.50
CA PRO A 277 -18.51 35.96 -4.03
C PRO A 277 -19.57 35.05 -4.66
N TYR A 278 -20.67 34.83 -3.94
CA TYR A 278 -21.76 33.97 -4.39
C TYR A 278 -22.29 34.37 -5.77
N ASP A 279 -22.59 35.66 -5.98
CA ASP A 279 -23.17 36.14 -7.25
C ASP A 279 -22.19 35.95 -8.42
N GLU A 280 -20.90 36.16 -8.20
CA GLU A 280 -19.86 35.94 -9.22
C GLU A 280 -19.71 34.46 -9.55
N THR A 281 -19.77 33.59 -8.53
CA THR A 281 -19.72 32.14 -8.70
C THR A 281 -20.96 31.62 -9.44
N MET A 282 -22.15 32.12 -9.10
CA MET A 282 -23.39 31.77 -9.80
C MET A 282 -23.37 32.25 -11.25
N ALA A 283 -22.89 33.47 -11.51
CA ALA A 283 -22.77 34.01 -12.87
C ALA A 283 -21.91 33.12 -13.79
N ARG A 284 -20.89 32.44 -13.24
CA ARG A 284 -20.12 31.43 -13.97
C ARG A 284 -21.00 30.28 -14.44
N PHE A 285 -21.75 29.64 -13.55
CA PHE A 285 -22.59 28.48 -13.89
C PHE A 285 -23.83 28.86 -14.71
N GLU A 286 -24.25 30.11 -14.65
CA GLU A 286 -25.32 30.67 -15.49
C GLU A 286 -24.83 31.04 -16.91
N ASN A 287 -23.51 30.98 -17.18
CA ASN A 287 -22.97 31.16 -18.53
C ASN A 287 -23.37 29.99 -19.45
N THR A 288 -24.44 30.20 -20.20
CA THR A 288 -25.00 29.19 -21.12
C THR A 288 -24.08 28.83 -22.29
N GLU A 289 -22.99 29.55 -22.54
CA GLU A 289 -21.99 29.13 -23.53
C GLU A 289 -21.09 28.01 -23.00
N GLU A 290 -20.92 27.93 -21.68
CA GLU A 290 -20.01 26.98 -21.03
C GLU A 290 -20.74 25.85 -20.28
N TYR A 291 -21.92 26.14 -19.72
CA TYR A 291 -22.65 25.21 -18.84
C TYR A 291 -24.12 25.06 -19.24
N ASP A 292 -24.67 23.88 -18.97
CA ASP A 292 -26.12 23.66 -18.86
C ASP A 292 -26.46 23.24 -17.43
N ILE A 293 -27.27 24.04 -16.73
CA ILE A 293 -27.84 23.66 -15.44
C ILE A 293 -29.02 22.71 -15.71
N VAL A 294 -28.90 21.47 -15.25
CA VAL A 294 -29.90 20.41 -15.46
C VAL A 294 -30.93 20.38 -14.34
N SER A 295 -30.47 20.51 -13.09
CA SER A 295 -31.32 20.60 -11.90
C SER A 295 -30.69 21.52 -10.89
N ARG A 296 -31.52 22.19 -10.07
CA ARG A 296 -31.09 23.14 -9.04
C ARG A 296 -32.02 23.09 -7.84
N CYS A 297 -31.45 23.17 -6.64
CA CYS A 297 -32.20 23.48 -5.42
C CYS A 297 -31.43 24.46 -4.53
N GLU A 298 -32.16 25.07 -3.61
CA GLU A 298 -31.65 26.07 -2.66
C GLU A 298 -31.84 25.58 -1.24
N THR A 299 -30.84 25.78 -0.38
CA THR A 299 -30.95 25.67 1.08
C THR A 299 -30.77 27.05 1.70
N ASP A 300 -30.64 27.12 3.03
CA ASP A 300 -30.37 28.38 3.72
C ASP A 300 -29.00 28.95 3.33
N ASN A 301 -27.96 28.11 3.30
CA ASN A 301 -26.58 28.55 3.05
C ASN A 301 -26.00 28.15 1.70
N TYR A 302 -26.68 27.31 0.92
CA TYR A 302 -26.13 26.76 -0.33
C TYR A 302 -27.13 26.74 -1.49
N THR A 303 -26.56 26.65 -2.68
CA THR A 303 -27.24 26.32 -3.93
C THR A 303 -26.60 25.05 -4.48
N PHE A 304 -27.41 24.01 -4.67
CA PHE A 304 -26.96 22.76 -5.29
C PHE A 304 -27.41 22.71 -6.74
N MET A 305 -26.53 22.25 -7.63
CA MET A 305 -26.82 22.16 -9.05
C MET A 305 -26.22 20.90 -9.66
N PHE A 306 -26.97 20.23 -10.52
CA PHE A 306 -26.37 19.37 -11.55
C PHE A 306 -26.05 20.22 -12.76
N VAL A 307 -24.78 20.24 -13.18
CA VAL A 307 -24.30 21.01 -14.33
C VAL A 307 -23.59 20.11 -15.33
N LYS A 308 -23.84 20.34 -16.63
CA LYS A 308 -23.09 19.73 -17.73
C LYS A 308 -22.14 20.77 -18.36
N PHE A 309 -20.88 20.41 -18.51
CA PHE A 309 -19.86 21.26 -19.12
C PHE A 309 -19.89 21.07 -20.64
N LYS A 310 -20.05 22.15 -21.41
CA LYS A 310 -20.17 22.08 -22.88
C LYS A 310 -18.86 21.82 -23.60
N ASN A 311 -17.74 22.17 -22.97
CA ASN A 311 -16.40 21.99 -23.53
C ASN A 311 -15.80 20.60 -23.26
N GLU A 312 -16.51 19.74 -22.52
CA GLU A 312 -16.12 18.34 -22.36
C GLU A 312 -16.71 17.49 -23.50
N PRO A 313 -16.12 16.32 -23.83
CA PRO A 313 -16.64 15.41 -24.87
C PRO A 313 -18.15 15.14 -24.71
N ALA A 314 -18.89 14.79 -25.76
CA ALA A 314 -20.36 14.62 -25.67
C ALA A 314 -20.81 13.58 -24.61
N ASP A 315 -19.96 12.57 -24.37
CA ASP A 315 -20.08 11.51 -23.35
C ASP A 315 -19.47 11.92 -21.98
N SER A 316 -19.32 13.21 -21.75
CA SER A 316 -18.74 13.83 -20.54
C SER A 316 -19.51 13.53 -19.27
N ASN A 317 -18.95 13.92 -18.14
CA ASN A 317 -19.59 13.71 -16.87
C ASN A 317 -20.63 14.80 -16.57
N MET A 318 -21.69 14.44 -15.85
CA MET A 318 -22.53 15.34 -15.09
C MET A 318 -21.85 15.68 -13.77
N HIS A 319 -21.88 16.94 -13.37
CA HIS A 319 -21.21 17.39 -12.15
C HIS A 319 -22.25 17.90 -11.16
N LEU A 320 -22.25 17.35 -9.93
CA LEU A 320 -22.99 17.91 -8.81
C LEU A 320 -22.13 18.97 -8.15
N VAL A 321 -22.58 20.21 -8.17
CA VAL A 321 -21.90 21.38 -7.61
C VAL A 321 -22.70 21.93 -6.44
N SER A 322 -22.01 22.36 -5.39
CA SER A 322 -22.58 23.19 -4.34
C SER A 322 -21.89 24.55 -4.29
N VAL A 323 -22.67 25.62 -4.33
CA VAL A 323 -22.22 27.01 -4.20
C VAL A 323 -22.67 27.54 -2.85
N ARG A 324 -21.74 28.05 -2.04
CA ARG A 324 -22.05 28.61 -0.72
C ARG A 324 -22.44 30.08 -0.87
N LYS A 325 -23.52 30.50 -0.19
CA LYS A 325 -24.00 31.90 -0.22
C LYS A 325 -23.02 32.89 0.40
N ALA A 326 -22.13 32.42 1.26
CA ALA A 326 -21.01 33.21 1.79
C ALA A 326 -19.83 33.35 0.81
N GLY A 327 -19.90 32.71 -0.37
CA GLY A 327 -18.84 32.66 -1.38
C GLY A 327 -18.18 31.30 -1.49
N GLY A 328 -17.64 31.01 -2.68
CA GLY A 328 -17.01 29.75 -3.04
C GLY A 328 -17.99 28.67 -3.50
N TYR A 329 -17.45 27.64 -4.14
CA TYR A 329 -18.18 26.45 -4.57
C TYR A 329 -17.28 25.23 -4.50
N VAL A 330 -17.88 24.05 -4.61
CA VAL A 330 -17.19 22.77 -4.72
C VAL A 330 -17.98 21.85 -5.65
N THR A 331 -17.28 21.10 -6.48
CA THR A 331 -17.87 19.94 -7.16
C THR A 331 -17.95 18.81 -6.14
N LEU A 332 -19.13 18.37 -5.74
CA LEU A 332 -19.29 17.28 -4.77
C LEU A 332 -19.12 15.91 -5.42
N TRP A 333 -19.55 15.79 -6.67
CA TRP A 333 -19.57 14.51 -7.36
C TRP A 333 -19.55 14.68 -8.88
N THR A 334 -18.95 13.71 -9.55
CA THR A 334 -18.85 13.61 -11.01
C THR A 334 -19.40 12.24 -11.42
N ILE A 335 -20.43 12.24 -12.27
CA ILE A 335 -21.23 11.06 -12.64
C ILE A 335 -21.24 10.96 -14.16
N SER A 336 -21.25 9.77 -14.76
CA SER A 336 -21.42 9.63 -16.22
C SER A 336 -22.69 10.34 -16.71
N SER A 337 -22.63 11.12 -17.80
CA SER A 337 -23.83 11.76 -18.38
C SER A 337 -24.72 10.81 -19.20
N GLU A 338 -24.39 9.51 -19.27
CA GLU A 338 -25.21 8.51 -19.95
C GLU A 338 -26.58 8.26 -19.27
N TYR A 339 -26.72 8.67 -18.00
CA TYR A 339 -27.99 8.60 -17.30
C TYR A 339 -29.00 9.61 -17.87
N GLN A 340 -30.27 9.24 -17.82
CA GLN A 340 -31.35 10.02 -18.44
C GLN A 340 -31.93 11.07 -17.49
N THR A 341 -31.81 10.86 -16.19
CA THR A 341 -32.40 11.70 -15.15
C THR A 341 -31.33 12.11 -14.15
N PHE A 342 -31.32 13.41 -13.83
CA PHE A 342 -30.50 14.02 -12.79
C PHE A 342 -31.36 15.06 -12.08
N GLU A 343 -31.64 14.84 -10.80
CA GLU A 343 -32.46 15.71 -9.98
C GLU A 343 -31.75 15.98 -8.66
N VAL A 344 -31.85 17.22 -8.17
CA VAL A 344 -31.36 17.57 -6.84
C VAL A 344 -32.44 18.34 -6.10
N GLU A 345 -32.73 17.90 -4.88
CA GLU A 345 -33.76 18.47 -4.01
C GLU A 345 -33.22 18.69 -2.60
N ALA A 346 -33.70 19.74 -1.92
CA ALA A 346 -33.32 20.00 -0.54
C ALA A 346 -34.02 19.00 0.40
N SER A 347 -33.28 18.35 1.31
CA SER A 347 -33.83 17.42 2.30
C SER A 347 -33.96 18.01 3.72
N GLY A 348 -33.60 19.29 3.88
CA GLY A 348 -33.74 20.07 5.11
C GLY A 348 -32.39 20.57 5.64
N GLY A 349 -32.37 21.74 6.30
CA GLY A 349 -31.11 22.38 6.68
C GLY A 349 -30.22 22.64 5.45
N ASP A 350 -28.92 22.37 5.55
CA ASP A 350 -27.95 22.45 4.46
C ASP A 350 -27.68 21.08 3.79
N MET A 351 -28.73 20.25 3.71
CA MET A 351 -28.68 18.94 3.07
C MET A 351 -29.44 18.92 1.75
N ALA A 352 -28.93 18.13 0.81
CA ALA A 352 -29.58 17.87 -0.47
C ALA A 352 -29.53 16.39 -0.85
N ILE A 353 -30.59 15.89 -1.47
CA ILE A 353 -30.62 14.57 -2.09
C ILE A 353 -30.36 14.76 -3.57
N ALA A 354 -29.30 14.13 -4.07
CA ALA A 354 -29.02 14.04 -5.50
C ALA A 354 -29.45 12.66 -6.02
N SER A 355 -30.26 12.67 -7.06
CA SER A 355 -30.91 11.49 -7.63
C SER A 355 -30.51 11.35 -9.10
N TYR A 356 -30.10 10.15 -9.53
CA TYR A 356 -29.78 9.88 -10.94
C TYR A 356 -30.11 8.46 -11.38
N GLY A 357 -30.35 8.29 -12.69
CA GLY A 357 -30.67 6.99 -13.27
C GLY A 357 -31.20 7.07 -14.71
N PRO A 358 -31.67 5.96 -15.28
CA PRO A 358 -31.89 4.66 -14.62
C PRO A 358 -30.62 3.84 -14.36
N GLN A 359 -30.56 3.15 -13.23
CA GLN A 359 -29.55 2.16 -12.87
C GLN A 359 -30.10 0.74 -13.02
N ALA A 360 -29.27 -0.19 -13.51
CA ALA A 360 -29.60 -1.62 -13.48
C ALA A 360 -29.47 -2.13 -12.04
N ILE A 361 -30.58 -2.56 -11.44
CA ILE A 361 -30.60 -3.02 -10.03
C ILE A 361 -30.75 -4.54 -9.91
N ARG A 362 -31.74 -5.12 -10.60
CA ARG A 362 -32.02 -6.55 -10.65
C ARG A 362 -32.48 -6.90 -12.06
N PRO A 363 -32.35 -8.16 -12.51
CA PRO A 363 -32.78 -8.56 -13.85
C PRO A 363 -34.21 -8.09 -14.16
N GLY A 364 -34.35 -7.26 -15.20
CA GLY A 364 -35.64 -6.71 -15.65
C GLY A 364 -36.16 -5.48 -14.88
N ALA A 365 -35.38 -4.89 -13.97
CA ALA A 365 -35.76 -3.70 -13.22
C ALA A 365 -34.73 -2.57 -13.36
N VAL A 366 -35.24 -1.34 -13.46
CA VAL A 366 -34.46 -0.10 -13.40
C VAL A 366 -34.85 0.67 -12.13
N GLY A 367 -33.87 1.31 -11.50
CA GLY A 367 -34.07 2.15 -10.33
C GLY A 367 -33.38 3.51 -10.45
N MET A 368 -33.68 4.40 -9.51
CA MET A 368 -32.92 5.63 -9.28
C MET A 368 -31.98 5.40 -8.11
N LEU A 369 -30.76 5.93 -8.19
CA LEU A 369 -29.87 6.00 -7.04
C LEU A 369 -30.01 7.40 -6.43
N ASN A 370 -30.24 7.44 -5.12
CA ASN A 370 -30.37 8.68 -4.36
C ASN A 370 -29.24 8.73 -3.34
N THR A 371 -28.48 9.82 -3.34
CA THR A 371 -27.41 10.09 -2.38
C THR A 371 -27.74 11.36 -1.63
N GLU A 372 -27.76 11.30 -0.30
CA GLU A 372 -27.91 12.48 0.55
C GLU A 372 -26.53 13.08 0.83
N PHE A 373 -26.41 14.39 0.63
CA PHE A 373 -25.23 15.18 0.92
C PHE A 373 -25.53 16.10 2.09
N ASP A 374 -24.75 15.98 3.17
CA ASP A 374 -24.82 16.88 4.33
C ASP A 374 -23.59 17.78 4.37
N LEU A 375 -23.76 19.05 3.97
CA LEU A 375 -22.66 20.01 3.97
C LEU A 375 -22.27 20.53 5.35
N ASN A 376 -23.03 20.19 6.41
CA ASN A 376 -22.60 20.48 7.77
C ASN A 376 -21.39 19.63 8.20
N LEU A 377 -21.13 18.51 7.50
CA LEU A 377 -19.96 17.66 7.74
C LEU A 377 -18.69 18.17 7.07
N TYR A 378 -18.80 19.14 6.15
CA TYR A 378 -17.67 19.70 5.43
C TYR A 378 -17.17 20.96 6.14
N VAL A 379 -16.00 20.86 6.77
CA VAL A 379 -15.29 22.02 7.30
C VAL A 379 -14.62 22.75 6.12
N TYR A 380 -15.08 23.96 5.84
CA TYR A 380 -14.50 24.84 4.81
C TYR A 380 -13.26 25.56 5.33
#